data_AF-A0A960GYA7-F1
#
_entry.id   AF-A0A960GYA7-F1
#
_cell.length_a   1.000
_cell.length_b   1.000
_cell.length_c   1.000
_cell.angle_alpha   90.00
_cell.angle_beta   90.00
_cell.angle_gamma   90.00
#
_symmetry.space_group_name_H-M   'P 1'
#
loop_
_entity.id
_entity.type
_entity.pdbx_description
1 polymer ?
#
loop_
_entity_poly.entity_id
_entity_poly.type
_entity_poly.pdbx_seq_one_letter_code
_entity_poly.pdbx_strand_id
1 'polypeptide(L)'
;VNVVLAITMTAGMAASGFALVDTAAMCVGITVVAMVFGALAAVTAQLWRQARTATGAAMAALAAAVLVRGAGDVIDNSGSLLSWFSPIAWAQQMRAFVALRWWPLALLLALAAALIGAAAVLESRRQYDDAVLASSGEHPGAQPVGGVFGLQLVTHRGLTIGWAIALLVAGAAFGSMTRSLLDAARGNELIARVLSAQGTDGVYTTMTQFLAAATTAYVVTVIVGISRDEESGRGETVLAGSVSRWAWLLSAVGAALVGAVVLLGCAGLGNGLGAGLTLNEPHTILRLTGAALAFLPAMAVVAAVAALGVAVRRPGLGWLAVTFVIGALYLGALLRLPRWLIDASPVSRTTAPSSISVAALAVMTLIAVGITMIAGWLYRRRDVV
;
A
#
# COMPACT_ATOMS: atom_id res chain seq x y z
N VAL A 1 -14.79 -16.35 17.93
CA VAL A 1 -14.32 -14.95 17.85
C VAL A 1 -15.38 -14.02 17.28
N ASN A 2 -15.86 -14.21 16.04
CA ASN A 2 -16.83 -13.29 15.41
C ASN A 2 -18.13 -13.09 16.20
N VAL A 3 -18.70 -14.15 16.79
CA VAL A 3 -19.89 -14.05 17.65
C VAL A 3 -19.63 -13.15 18.87
N VAL A 4 -18.48 -13.31 19.52
CA VAL A 4 -18.07 -12.48 20.67
C VAL A 4 -17.94 -11.02 20.25
N LEU A 5 -17.25 -10.76 19.12
CA LEU A 5 -17.13 -9.40 18.57
C LEU A 5 -18.49 -8.77 18.29
N ALA A 6 -19.40 -9.47 17.60
CA ALA A 6 -20.74 -8.98 17.30
C ALA A 6 -21.52 -8.61 18.57
N ILE A 7 -21.52 -9.49 19.57
CA ILE A 7 -22.22 -9.26 20.85
C ILE A 7 -21.61 -8.06 21.58
N THR A 8 -20.27 -8.01 21.72
CA THR A 8 -19.59 -6.92 22.45
C THR A 8 -19.76 -5.55 21.77
N MET A 9 -19.64 -5.48 20.44
CA MET A 9 -19.87 -4.24 19.69
C MET A 9 -21.34 -3.79 19.81
N THR A 10 -22.28 -4.73 19.73
CA THR A 10 -23.71 -4.44 19.86
C THR A 10 -24.04 -3.91 21.25
N ALA A 11 -23.53 -4.58 22.29
CA ALA A 11 -23.71 -4.15 23.68
C ALA A 11 -23.12 -2.74 23.93
N GLY A 12 -21.90 -2.47 23.44
CA GLY A 12 -21.24 -1.17 23.61
C GLY A 12 -21.98 -0.02 22.92
N MET A 13 -22.48 -0.24 21.71
CA MET A 13 -23.24 0.77 20.99
C MET A 13 -24.66 0.95 21.55
N ALA A 14 -25.34 -0.14 21.93
CA ALA A 14 -26.64 -0.04 22.59
C ALA A 14 -26.55 0.71 23.93
N ALA A 15 -25.48 0.49 24.70
CA ALA A 15 -25.20 1.24 25.93
C ALA A 15 -24.97 2.74 25.68
N SER A 16 -24.56 3.12 24.46
CA SER A 16 -24.39 4.53 24.05
C SER A 16 -25.69 5.19 23.58
N GLY A 17 -26.84 4.52 23.72
CA GLY A 17 -28.17 5.06 23.41
C GLY A 17 -28.69 4.74 22.01
N PHE A 18 -27.98 3.92 21.22
CA PHE A 18 -28.43 3.50 19.89
C PHE A 18 -29.48 2.39 19.97
N ALA A 19 -30.41 2.36 19.01
CA ALA A 19 -31.42 1.32 18.90
C ALA A 19 -30.76 -0.08 18.80
N LEU A 20 -31.16 -0.99 19.69
CA LEU A 20 -30.53 -2.31 19.83
C LEU A 20 -30.60 -3.13 18.52
N VAL A 21 -31.75 -3.12 17.86
CA VAL A 21 -32.00 -3.94 16.65
C VAL A 21 -31.16 -3.46 15.46
N ASP A 22 -31.11 -2.14 15.22
CA ASP A 22 -30.28 -1.55 14.16
C ASP A 22 -28.78 -1.74 14.44
N THR A 23 -28.38 -1.59 15.70
CA THR A 23 -27.01 -1.84 16.13
C THR A 23 -26.63 -3.29 15.90
N ALA A 24 -27.48 -4.24 16.32
CA ALA A 24 -27.26 -5.66 16.12
C ALA A 24 -27.13 -6.00 14.63
N ALA A 25 -28.01 -5.44 13.79
CA ALA A 25 -27.94 -5.62 12.34
C ALA A 25 -26.61 -5.15 11.75
N MET A 26 -26.13 -3.97 12.15
CA MET A 26 -24.86 -3.43 11.69
C MET A 26 -23.68 -4.31 12.15
N CYS A 27 -23.62 -4.65 13.45
CA CYS A 27 -22.53 -5.44 14.00
C CYS A 27 -22.50 -6.87 13.42
N VAL A 28 -23.65 -7.53 13.31
CA VAL A 28 -23.77 -8.84 12.66
C VAL A 28 -23.32 -8.75 11.21
N GLY A 29 -23.81 -7.75 10.45
CA GLY A 29 -23.38 -7.53 9.06
C GLY A 29 -21.86 -7.42 8.91
N ILE A 30 -21.21 -6.60 9.75
CA ILE A 30 -19.73 -6.45 9.76
C ILE A 30 -19.05 -7.80 10.04
N THR A 31 -19.51 -8.54 11.05
CA THR A 31 -18.87 -9.81 11.43
C THR A 31 -19.07 -10.93 10.41
N VAL A 32 -20.21 -10.96 9.70
CA VAL A 32 -20.43 -11.92 8.62
C VAL A 32 -19.61 -11.55 7.38
N VAL A 33 -19.43 -10.27 7.06
CA VAL A 33 -18.48 -9.84 6.03
C VAL A 33 -17.05 -10.31 6.37
N ALA A 34 -16.62 -10.13 7.62
CA ALA A 34 -15.33 -10.65 8.07
C ALA A 34 -15.24 -12.18 7.93
N MET A 35 -16.33 -12.90 8.18
CA MET A 35 -16.41 -14.35 7.98
C MET A 35 -16.32 -14.74 6.50
N VAL A 36 -16.97 -14.01 5.59
CA VAL A 36 -16.88 -14.23 4.13
C VAL A 36 -15.43 -14.11 3.66
N PHE A 37 -14.72 -13.06 4.06
CA PHE A 37 -13.32 -12.89 3.66
C PHE A 37 -12.36 -13.86 4.38
N GLY A 38 -12.67 -14.27 5.60
CA GLY A 38 -11.96 -15.36 6.28
C GLY A 38 -12.13 -16.70 5.54
N ALA A 39 -13.35 -17.01 5.10
CA ALA A 39 -13.63 -18.21 4.28
C ALA A 39 -12.96 -18.12 2.90
N LEU A 40 -12.95 -16.94 2.28
CA LEU A 40 -12.21 -16.71 1.05
C LEU A 40 -10.71 -16.95 1.23
N ALA A 41 -10.13 -16.47 2.33
CA ALA A 41 -8.73 -16.73 2.67
C ALA A 41 -8.45 -18.22 2.89
N ALA A 42 -9.41 -18.97 3.47
CA ALA A 42 -9.32 -20.42 3.55
C ALA A 42 -9.31 -21.07 2.17
N VAL A 43 -10.20 -20.65 1.26
CA VAL A 43 -10.22 -21.13 -0.14
C VAL A 43 -8.88 -20.83 -0.82
N THR A 44 -8.36 -19.61 -0.75
CA THR A 44 -7.07 -19.28 -1.38
C THR A 44 -5.90 -20.04 -0.75
N ALA A 45 -5.94 -20.32 0.56
CA ALA A 45 -4.94 -21.15 1.22
C ALA A 45 -4.94 -22.61 0.74
N GLN A 46 -6.07 -23.12 0.25
CA GLN A 46 -6.13 -24.44 -0.39
C GLN A 46 -5.66 -24.41 -1.85
N LEU A 47 -5.77 -23.27 -2.53
CA LEU A 47 -5.38 -23.15 -3.94
C LEU A 47 -3.87 -23.10 -4.14
N TRP A 48 -3.11 -22.44 -3.27
CA TRP A 48 -1.65 -22.27 -3.43
C TRP A 48 -0.83 -22.94 -2.33
N ARG A 49 0.34 -23.47 -2.71
CA ARG A 49 1.32 -24.02 -1.74
C ARG A 49 1.95 -22.92 -0.89
N GLN A 50 2.23 -21.75 -1.49
CA GLN A 50 2.93 -20.67 -0.82
C GLN A 50 1.95 -19.78 -0.05
N ALA A 51 2.12 -19.67 1.28
CA ALA A 51 1.27 -18.82 2.13
C ALA A 51 1.21 -17.35 1.66
N ARG A 52 2.32 -16.85 1.09
CA ARG A 52 2.41 -15.47 0.57
C ARG A 52 1.47 -15.24 -0.61
N THR A 53 1.36 -16.18 -1.56
CA THR A 53 0.49 -16.01 -2.73
C THR A 53 -0.97 -16.19 -2.36
N ALA A 54 -1.29 -17.15 -1.49
CA ALA A 54 -2.64 -17.35 -0.96
C ALA A 54 -3.16 -16.10 -0.22
N THR A 55 -2.34 -15.53 0.66
CA THR A 55 -2.66 -14.31 1.41
C THR A 55 -2.81 -13.12 0.46
N GLY A 56 -1.89 -12.98 -0.51
CA GLY A 56 -1.96 -11.92 -1.51
C GLY A 56 -3.24 -11.97 -2.35
N ALA A 57 -3.67 -13.16 -2.78
CA ALA A 57 -4.90 -13.33 -3.54
C ALA A 57 -6.15 -12.98 -2.72
N ALA A 58 -6.22 -13.40 -1.46
CA ALA A 58 -7.33 -13.06 -0.57
C ALA A 58 -7.43 -11.55 -0.33
N MET A 59 -6.30 -10.89 -0.06
CA MET A 59 -6.23 -9.44 0.13
C MET A 59 -6.58 -8.67 -1.16
N ALA A 60 -6.14 -9.17 -2.32
CA ALA A 60 -6.50 -8.58 -3.61
C ALA A 60 -8.01 -8.67 -3.89
N ALA A 61 -8.64 -9.80 -3.58
CA ALA A 61 -10.08 -9.96 -3.73
C ALA A 61 -10.87 -9.06 -2.74
N LEU A 62 -10.39 -8.90 -1.51
CA LEU A 62 -10.93 -7.93 -0.55
C LEU A 62 -10.82 -6.49 -1.09
N ALA A 63 -9.65 -6.10 -1.59
CA ALA A 63 -9.45 -4.78 -2.18
C ALA A 63 -10.38 -4.55 -3.39
N ALA A 64 -10.53 -5.54 -4.27
CA ALA A 64 -11.45 -5.48 -5.40
C ALA A 64 -12.90 -5.31 -4.94
N ALA A 65 -13.33 -6.03 -3.91
CA ALA A 65 -14.67 -5.88 -3.34
C ALA A 65 -14.90 -4.47 -2.77
N VAL A 66 -13.89 -3.87 -2.12
CA VAL A 66 -13.95 -2.48 -1.64
C VAL A 66 -14.08 -1.49 -2.81
N LEU A 67 -13.35 -1.71 -3.90
CA LEU A 67 -13.38 -0.84 -5.07
C LEU A 67 -14.69 -0.93 -5.84
N VAL A 68 -15.20 -2.13 -6.09
CA VAL A 68 -16.50 -2.35 -6.73
C VAL A 68 -17.61 -1.67 -5.93
N ARG A 69 -17.57 -1.79 -4.60
CA ARG A 69 -18.48 -1.09 -3.70
C ARG A 69 -18.35 0.43 -3.83
N GLY A 70 -17.13 0.97 -3.68
CA GLY A 70 -16.89 2.41 -3.73
C GLY A 70 -17.27 3.04 -5.07
N ALA A 71 -16.94 2.38 -6.19
CA ALA A 71 -17.37 2.82 -7.51
C ALA A 71 -18.90 2.80 -7.64
N GLY A 72 -19.55 1.79 -7.07
CA GLY A 72 -21.00 1.70 -7.04
C GLY A 72 -21.66 2.81 -6.23
N ASP A 73 -21.09 3.17 -5.09
CA ASP A 73 -21.59 4.24 -4.21
C ASP A 73 -21.47 5.62 -4.87
N VAL A 74 -20.43 5.85 -5.68
CA VAL A 74 -20.25 7.11 -6.43
C VAL A 74 -21.34 7.31 -7.49
N ILE A 75 -21.84 6.21 -8.09
CA ILE A 75 -22.93 6.27 -9.07
C ILE A 75 -24.26 6.58 -8.38
N ASP A 76 -24.55 5.88 -7.29
CA ASP A 76 -25.75 6.08 -6.48
C ASP A 76 -25.42 5.81 -5.00
N ASN A 77 -25.51 6.86 -4.19
CA ASN A 77 -25.25 6.79 -2.74
C ASN A 77 -26.16 5.81 -2.00
N SER A 78 -27.29 5.41 -2.61
CA SER A 78 -28.25 4.46 -2.04
C SER A 78 -28.00 3.00 -2.47
N GLY A 79 -27.03 2.77 -3.36
CA GLY A 79 -26.61 1.46 -3.84
C GLY A 79 -27.00 1.21 -5.29
N SER A 80 -26.02 1.32 -6.19
CA SER A 80 -26.16 0.97 -7.61
C SER A 80 -26.02 -0.53 -7.87
N LEU A 81 -26.44 -1.00 -9.05
CA LEU A 81 -26.23 -2.40 -9.50
C LEU A 81 -24.76 -2.86 -9.39
N LEU A 82 -23.81 -1.94 -9.56
CA LEU A 82 -22.38 -2.23 -9.42
C LEU A 82 -21.99 -2.53 -7.96
N SER A 83 -22.54 -1.77 -6.99
CA SER A 83 -22.28 -2.01 -5.57
C SER A 83 -22.75 -3.40 -5.12
N TRP A 84 -23.83 -3.92 -5.71
CA TRP A 84 -24.40 -5.24 -5.41
C TRP A 84 -23.48 -6.43 -5.74
N PHE A 85 -22.41 -6.24 -6.52
CA PHE A 85 -21.40 -7.27 -6.74
C PHE A 85 -20.39 -7.38 -5.59
N SER A 86 -20.43 -6.46 -4.61
CA SER A 86 -19.57 -6.51 -3.43
C SER A 86 -20.31 -7.08 -2.23
N PRO A 87 -19.80 -8.14 -1.57
CA PRO A 87 -20.39 -8.61 -0.31
C PRO A 87 -20.33 -7.54 0.79
N ILE A 88 -19.38 -6.62 0.71
CA ILE A 88 -19.29 -5.49 1.66
C ILE A 88 -20.52 -4.57 1.52
N ALA A 89 -21.03 -4.39 0.29
CA ALA A 89 -22.24 -3.60 0.06
C ALA A 89 -23.48 -4.28 0.66
N TRP A 90 -23.57 -5.62 0.65
CA TRP A 90 -24.74 -6.31 1.22
C TRP A 90 -24.94 -6.00 2.71
N ALA A 91 -23.85 -5.87 3.48
CA ALA A 91 -23.93 -5.45 4.88
C ALA A 91 -24.44 -4.01 5.02
N GLN A 92 -24.03 -3.09 4.14
CA GLN A 92 -24.55 -1.71 4.12
C GLN A 92 -26.01 -1.66 3.69
N GLN A 93 -26.43 -2.57 2.82
CA GLN A 93 -27.79 -2.63 2.26
C GLN A 93 -28.80 -3.20 3.25
N MET A 94 -28.32 -3.67 4.41
CA MET A 94 -29.16 -3.86 5.59
C MET A 94 -29.74 -2.54 6.10
N ARG A 95 -29.16 -1.37 5.74
CA ARG A 95 -29.66 -0.02 6.01
C ARG A 95 -30.04 0.21 7.48
N ALA A 96 -29.19 -0.25 8.39
CA ALA A 96 -29.31 0.01 9.82
C ALA A 96 -29.45 1.52 10.08
N PHE A 97 -30.31 1.89 11.02
CA PHE A 97 -30.62 3.27 11.41
C PHE A 97 -31.40 4.11 10.38
N VAL A 98 -31.89 3.50 9.29
CA VAL A 98 -32.70 4.20 8.28
C VAL A 98 -33.95 3.39 7.94
N ALA A 99 -33.76 2.25 7.28
CA ALA A 99 -34.84 1.41 6.79
C ALA A 99 -34.38 -0.04 6.82
N LEU A 100 -34.30 -0.59 8.04
CA LEU A 100 -33.65 -1.84 8.34
C LEU A 100 -34.19 -3.01 7.49
N ARG A 101 -33.28 -3.76 6.87
CA ARG A 101 -33.55 -4.92 6.01
C ARG A 101 -32.64 -6.07 6.42
N TRP A 102 -33.23 -7.21 6.78
CA TRP A 102 -32.45 -8.39 7.19
C TRP A 102 -32.10 -9.32 6.03
N TRP A 103 -32.82 -9.26 4.93
CA TRP A 103 -32.63 -10.20 3.83
C TRP A 103 -31.22 -10.17 3.19
N PRO A 104 -30.47 -9.04 3.09
CA PRO A 104 -29.10 -9.06 2.57
C PRO A 104 -28.13 -9.87 3.43
N LEU A 105 -28.45 -10.05 4.72
CA LEU A 105 -27.69 -10.94 5.60
C LEU A 105 -27.75 -12.39 5.13
N ALA A 106 -28.87 -12.83 4.57
CA ALA A 106 -29.00 -14.18 4.04
C ALA A 106 -28.05 -14.42 2.86
N LEU A 107 -27.84 -13.42 2.00
CA LEU A 107 -26.84 -13.50 0.91
C LEU A 107 -25.42 -13.63 1.45
N LEU A 108 -25.08 -12.87 2.49
CA LEU A 108 -23.78 -12.94 3.15
C LEU A 108 -23.53 -14.31 3.78
N LEU A 109 -24.52 -14.84 4.51
CA LEU A 109 -24.43 -16.17 5.12
C LEU A 109 -24.34 -17.28 4.07
N ALA A 110 -25.11 -17.17 2.98
CA ALA A 110 -25.06 -18.12 1.87
C ALA A 110 -23.69 -18.12 1.20
N LEU A 111 -23.11 -16.94 0.93
CA LEU A 111 -21.76 -16.82 0.37
C LEU A 111 -20.69 -17.37 1.32
N ALA A 112 -20.77 -17.06 2.62
CA ALA A 112 -19.85 -17.60 3.62
C ALA A 112 -19.92 -19.13 3.67
N ALA A 113 -21.13 -19.70 3.72
CA ALA A 113 -21.32 -21.15 3.73
C ALA A 113 -20.80 -21.80 2.43
N ALA A 114 -21.03 -21.19 1.27
CA ALA A 114 -20.52 -21.68 0.00
C ALA A 114 -18.98 -21.68 -0.05
N LEU A 115 -18.33 -20.61 0.43
CA LEU A 115 -16.87 -20.53 0.48
C LEU A 115 -16.27 -21.52 1.50
N ILE A 116 -16.91 -21.70 2.66
CA ILE A 116 -16.49 -22.72 3.65
C ILE A 116 -16.62 -24.12 3.05
N GLY A 117 -17.74 -24.42 2.40
CA GLY A 117 -17.96 -25.68 1.70
C GLY A 117 -16.93 -25.92 0.61
N ALA A 118 -16.62 -24.90 -0.20
CA ALA A 118 -15.57 -24.96 -1.21
C ALA A 118 -14.19 -25.23 -0.60
N ALA A 119 -13.85 -24.55 0.50
CA ALA A 119 -12.59 -24.79 1.21
C ALA A 119 -12.49 -26.22 1.74
N ALA A 120 -13.57 -26.76 2.34
CA ALA A 120 -13.61 -28.13 2.84
C ALA A 120 -13.50 -29.17 1.72
N VAL A 121 -14.15 -28.95 0.57
CA VAL A 121 -14.03 -29.82 -0.60
C VAL A 121 -12.61 -29.78 -1.17
N LEU A 122 -11.99 -28.59 -1.28
CA LEU A 122 -10.62 -28.45 -1.75
C LEU A 122 -9.64 -29.13 -0.79
N GLU A 123 -9.82 -28.97 0.51
CA GLU A 123 -9.03 -29.62 1.56
C GLU A 123 -9.12 -31.15 1.47
N SER A 124 -10.32 -31.70 1.28
CA SER A 124 -10.52 -33.16 1.17
C SER A 124 -9.85 -33.80 -0.04
N ARG A 125 -9.57 -33.01 -1.09
CA ARG A 125 -8.93 -33.47 -2.33
C ARG A 125 -7.43 -33.19 -2.36
N ARG A 126 -6.92 -32.39 -1.43
CA ARG A 126 -5.54 -31.92 -1.44
C ARG A 126 -4.63 -32.92 -0.72
N GLN A 127 -3.61 -33.39 -1.41
CA GLN A 127 -2.56 -34.20 -0.80
C GLN A 127 -1.63 -33.30 0.04
N TYR A 128 -1.09 -33.84 1.13
CA TYR A 128 -0.13 -33.12 1.97
C TYR A 128 1.08 -32.69 1.13
N ASP A 129 1.46 -31.41 1.25
CA ASP A 129 2.54 -30.73 0.52
C ASP A 129 2.27 -30.45 -0.99
N ASP A 130 1.06 -30.73 -1.46
CA ASP A 130 0.58 -30.37 -2.80
C ASP A 130 -0.27 -29.09 -2.77
N ALA A 131 -0.63 -28.55 -3.93
CA ALA A 131 -1.56 -27.44 -4.08
C ALA A 131 -2.47 -27.65 -5.30
N VAL A 132 -3.72 -27.19 -5.20
CA VAL A 132 -4.70 -27.36 -6.29
C VAL A 132 -4.28 -26.64 -7.57
N LEU A 133 -3.67 -25.46 -7.43
CA LEU A 133 -2.95 -24.81 -8.51
C LEU A 133 -1.50 -25.26 -8.47
N ALA A 134 -1.06 -25.88 -9.57
CA ALA A 134 0.33 -26.21 -9.75
C ALA A 134 1.18 -24.95 -9.52
N SER A 135 2.10 -25.02 -8.55
CA SER A 135 3.23 -24.09 -8.56
C SER A 135 3.92 -24.30 -9.89
N SER A 136 4.28 -23.22 -10.60
CA SER A 136 5.20 -23.35 -11.73
C SER A 136 6.43 -24.06 -11.20
N GLY A 137 6.58 -25.33 -11.54
CA GLY A 137 7.71 -26.15 -11.12
C GLY A 137 8.98 -25.68 -11.83
N GLU A 138 10.00 -26.52 -11.80
CA GLU A 138 11.15 -26.31 -12.68
C GLU A 138 10.66 -26.20 -14.11
N HIS A 139 11.02 -25.11 -14.77
CA HIS A 139 10.73 -24.91 -16.18
C HIS A 139 12.06 -25.06 -16.91
N PRO A 140 12.34 -26.22 -17.55
CA PRO A 140 13.65 -26.51 -18.14
C PRO A 140 14.07 -25.51 -19.23
N GLY A 141 13.11 -24.79 -19.81
CA GLY A 141 13.32 -23.71 -20.79
C GLY A 141 13.21 -22.29 -20.22
N ALA A 142 13.16 -22.12 -18.89
CA ALA A 142 13.14 -20.78 -18.31
C ALA A 142 14.42 -20.03 -18.69
N GLN A 143 14.24 -18.80 -19.17
CA GLN A 143 15.39 -17.95 -19.43
C GLN A 143 16.13 -17.68 -18.13
N PRO A 144 17.45 -17.90 -18.08
CA PRO A 144 18.24 -17.64 -16.90
C PRO A 144 18.13 -16.17 -16.53
N VAL A 145 17.96 -15.89 -15.24
CA VAL A 145 17.88 -14.51 -14.76
C VAL A 145 19.27 -13.89 -14.84
N GLY A 146 19.43 -12.91 -15.73
CA GLY A 146 20.71 -12.25 -15.97
C GLY A 146 21.15 -11.38 -14.79
N GLY A 147 22.17 -11.84 -14.06
CA GLY A 147 22.85 -11.07 -13.01
C GLY A 147 22.00 -10.82 -11.75
N VAL A 148 22.67 -10.29 -10.72
CA VAL A 148 22.04 -10.05 -9.40
C VAL A 148 20.98 -8.96 -9.41
N PHE A 149 21.12 -7.96 -10.28
CA PHE A 149 20.12 -6.92 -10.45
C PHE A 149 18.82 -7.48 -11.05
N GLY A 150 18.92 -8.32 -12.08
CA GLY A 150 17.77 -9.01 -12.66
C GLY A 150 17.10 -9.93 -11.63
N LEU A 151 17.89 -10.63 -10.82
CA LEU A 151 17.38 -11.47 -9.73
C LEU A 151 16.54 -10.68 -8.74
N GLN A 152 17.02 -9.51 -8.32
CA GLN A 152 16.28 -8.65 -7.40
C GLN A 152 14.97 -8.15 -8.02
N LEU A 153 14.98 -7.74 -9.30
CA LEU A 153 13.75 -7.33 -9.98
C LEU A 153 12.72 -8.45 -10.08
N VAL A 154 13.13 -9.66 -10.47
CA VAL A 154 12.22 -10.82 -10.59
C VAL A 154 11.69 -11.24 -9.23
N THR A 155 12.52 -11.21 -8.20
CA THR A 155 12.12 -11.59 -6.82
C THR A 155 11.11 -10.60 -6.24
N HIS A 156 11.30 -9.30 -6.48
CA HIS A 156 10.41 -8.27 -5.97
C HIS A 156 9.25 -7.91 -6.90
N ARG A 157 9.16 -8.48 -8.11
CA ARG A 157 8.12 -8.15 -9.11
C ARG A 157 6.70 -8.15 -8.56
N GLY A 158 6.35 -9.16 -7.76
CA GLY A 158 5.00 -9.29 -7.19
C GLY A 158 4.72 -8.20 -6.15
N LEU A 159 5.73 -7.82 -5.37
CA LEU A 159 5.65 -6.70 -4.43
C LEU A 159 5.48 -5.38 -5.20
N THR A 160 6.29 -5.16 -6.25
CA THR A 160 6.22 -3.94 -7.07
C THR A 160 4.86 -3.80 -7.75
N ILE A 161 4.33 -4.87 -8.36
CA ILE A 161 3.01 -4.86 -9.03
C ILE A 161 1.90 -4.56 -8.01
N GLY A 162 1.90 -5.26 -6.86
CA GLY A 162 0.88 -5.06 -5.83
C GLY A 162 0.87 -3.63 -5.30
N TRP A 163 2.04 -3.07 -4.97
CA TRP A 163 2.15 -1.67 -4.52
C TRP A 163 1.84 -0.66 -5.62
N ALA A 164 2.24 -0.92 -6.86
CA ALA A 164 1.92 -0.04 -7.99
C ALA A 164 0.42 0.07 -8.22
N ILE A 165 -0.31 -1.05 -8.20
CA ILE A 165 -1.77 -1.07 -8.30
C ILE A 165 -2.40 -0.33 -7.11
N ALA A 166 -1.94 -0.63 -5.88
CA ALA A 166 -2.46 0.01 -4.68
C ALA A 166 -2.27 1.54 -4.70
N LEU A 167 -1.10 2.03 -5.10
CA LEU A 167 -0.80 3.45 -5.19
C LEU A 167 -1.50 4.13 -6.38
N LEU A 168 -1.69 3.44 -7.50
CA LEU A 168 -2.51 3.94 -8.62
C LEU A 168 -3.94 4.20 -8.16
N VAL A 169 -4.54 3.22 -7.47
CA VAL A 169 -5.90 3.30 -6.94
C VAL A 169 -6.01 4.36 -5.85
N ALA A 170 -5.08 4.38 -4.89
CA ALA A 170 -5.06 5.38 -3.83
C ALA A 170 -4.88 6.79 -4.42
N GLY A 171 -4.00 6.94 -5.40
CA GLY A 171 -3.81 8.18 -6.14
C GLY A 171 -5.12 8.62 -6.80
N ALA A 172 -5.81 7.74 -7.53
CA ALA A 172 -7.08 8.06 -8.17
C ALA A 172 -8.15 8.53 -7.16
N ALA A 173 -8.21 7.89 -5.99
CA ALA A 173 -9.09 8.30 -4.91
C ALA A 173 -8.72 9.68 -4.32
N PHE A 174 -7.43 9.96 -4.08
CA PHE A 174 -6.99 11.30 -3.64
C PHE A 174 -7.31 12.36 -4.69
N GLY A 175 -7.00 12.09 -5.96
CA GLY A 175 -7.24 13.01 -7.05
C GLY A 175 -8.73 13.34 -7.21
N SER A 176 -9.62 12.35 -7.09
CA SER A 176 -11.06 12.56 -7.23
C SER A 176 -11.67 13.44 -6.12
N MET A 177 -11.04 13.47 -4.94
CA MET A 177 -11.45 14.35 -3.84
C MET A 177 -11.15 15.84 -4.10
N THR A 178 -10.35 16.17 -5.11
CA THR A 178 -9.97 17.57 -5.38
C THR A 178 -11.18 18.46 -5.61
N ARG A 179 -12.16 18.02 -6.43
CA ARG A 179 -13.39 18.78 -6.66
C ARG A 179 -14.16 19.01 -5.36
N SER A 180 -14.34 17.96 -4.55
CA SER A 180 -15.03 18.06 -3.25
C SER A 180 -14.34 19.03 -2.30
N LEU A 181 -13.00 19.08 -2.29
CA LEU A 181 -12.24 20.03 -1.49
C LEU A 181 -12.43 21.48 -1.96
N LEU A 182 -12.44 21.71 -3.27
CA LEU A 182 -12.70 23.03 -3.86
C LEU A 182 -14.13 23.51 -3.56
N ASP A 183 -15.11 22.62 -3.66
CA ASP A 183 -16.50 22.93 -3.32
C ASP A 183 -16.67 23.22 -1.82
N ALA A 184 -16.00 22.45 -0.95
CA ALA A 184 -16.00 22.69 0.49
C ALA A 184 -15.37 24.05 0.87
N ALA A 185 -14.37 24.51 0.10
CA ALA A 185 -13.77 25.82 0.29
C ALA A 185 -14.77 26.97 0.10
N ARG A 186 -15.79 26.80 -0.76
CA ARG A 186 -16.82 27.84 -0.97
C ARG A 186 -17.73 28.03 0.24
N GLY A 187 -17.91 26.98 1.05
CA GLY A 187 -18.79 26.98 2.22
C GLY A 187 -18.08 27.14 3.56
N ASN A 188 -16.75 27.16 3.60
CA ASN A 188 -15.97 27.19 4.83
C ASN A 188 -14.78 28.16 4.74
N GLU A 189 -14.84 29.26 5.49
CA GLU A 189 -13.79 30.29 5.50
C GLU A 189 -12.38 29.74 5.83
N LEU A 190 -12.28 28.72 6.68
CA LEU A 190 -10.99 28.15 7.06
C LEU A 190 -10.34 27.44 5.87
N ILE A 191 -11.12 26.63 5.15
CA ILE A 191 -10.65 25.94 3.94
C ILE A 191 -10.37 26.96 2.83
N ALA A 192 -11.22 27.99 2.69
CA ALA A 192 -11.01 29.09 1.76
C ALA A 192 -9.68 29.81 2.03
N ARG A 193 -9.37 30.13 3.30
CA ARG A 193 -8.09 30.77 3.68
C ARG A 193 -6.90 29.90 3.34
N VAL A 194 -6.95 28.60 3.66
CA VAL A 194 -5.87 27.66 3.32
C VAL A 194 -5.65 27.57 1.80
N LEU A 195 -6.75 27.45 1.04
CA LEU A 195 -6.69 27.41 -0.42
C LEU A 195 -6.19 28.73 -1.02
N SER A 196 -6.57 29.87 -0.44
CA SER A 196 -6.09 31.19 -0.90
C SER A 196 -4.60 31.41 -0.63
N ALA A 197 -4.07 30.82 0.45
CA ALA A 197 -2.67 30.97 0.85
C ALA A 197 -1.72 30.04 0.07
N GLN A 198 -2.15 28.82 -0.26
CA GLN A 198 -1.29 27.81 -0.88
C GLN A 198 -1.70 27.42 -2.32
N GLY A 199 -2.85 27.90 -2.78
CA GLY A 199 -3.45 27.49 -4.05
C GLY A 199 -3.84 26.00 -4.07
N THR A 200 -4.40 25.57 -5.20
CA THR A 200 -4.66 24.14 -5.48
C THR A 200 -3.36 23.32 -5.46
N ASP A 201 -2.24 23.97 -5.76
CA ASP A 201 -0.92 23.33 -5.79
C ASP A 201 -0.46 22.86 -4.41
N GLY A 202 -0.78 23.57 -3.32
CA GLY A 202 -0.51 23.10 -1.96
C GLY A 202 -1.27 21.82 -1.61
N VAL A 203 -2.52 21.70 -2.08
CA VAL A 203 -3.34 20.50 -1.91
C VAL A 203 -2.70 19.33 -2.67
N TYR A 204 -2.33 19.53 -3.93
CA TYR A 204 -1.66 18.51 -4.72
C TYR A 204 -0.31 18.08 -4.15
N THR A 205 0.47 19.03 -3.62
CA THR A 205 1.72 18.74 -2.92
C THR A 205 1.46 17.83 -1.73
N THR A 206 0.47 18.14 -0.90
CA THR A 206 0.13 17.36 0.29
C THR A 206 -0.33 15.94 -0.08
N MET A 207 -1.21 15.81 -1.08
CA MET A 207 -1.64 14.51 -1.60
C MET A 207 -0.47 13.67 -2.14
N THR A 208 0.42 14.31 -2.90
CA THR A 208 1.60 13.65 -3.46
C THR A 208 2.59 13.24 -2.36
N GLN A 209 2.75 14.04 -1.31
CA GLN A 209 3.55 13.70 -0.13
C GLN A 209 3.00 12.48 0.61
N PHE A 210 1.67 12.35 0.76
CA PHE A 210 1.08 11.15 1.36
C PHE A 210 1.35 9.89 0.55
N LEU A 211 1.19 9.97 -0.77
CA LEU A 211 1.48 8.85 -1.67
C LEU A 211 2.97 8.50 -1.68
N ALA A 212 3.86 9.51 -1.71
CA ALA A 212 5.31 9.31 -1.65
C ALA A 212 5.76 8.74 -0.30
N ALA A 213 5.13 9.14 0.81
CA ALA A 213 5.38 8.57 2.12
C ALA A 213 5.08 7.06 2.15
N ALA A 214 4.00 6.62 1.52
CA ALA A 214 3.69 5.19 1.38
C ALA A 214 4.76 4.44 0.57
N THR A 215 5.30 5.04 -0.49
CA THR A 215 6.41 4.47 -1.28
C THR A 215 7.69 4.22 -0.46
N THR A 216 7.94 5.00 0.61
CA THR A 216 9.10 4.77 1.49
C THR A 216 9.08 3.37 2.11
N ALA A 217 7.90 2.86 2.48
CA ALA A 217 7.76 1.52 3.06
C ALA A 217 8.14 0.43 2.04
N TYR A 218 7.79 0.61 0.76
CA TYR A 218 8.21 -0.30 -0.31
C TYR A 218 9.74 -0.32 -0.45
N VAL A 219 10.37 0.85 -0.52
CA VAL A 219 11.83 0.99 -0.68
C VAL A 219 12.57 0.28 0.44
N VAL A 220 12.16 0.52 1.69
CA VAL A 220 12.75 -0.14 2.87
C VAL A 220 12.50 -1.64 2.84
N THR A 221 11.31 -2.09 2.44
CA THR A 221 10.97 -3.52 2.37
C THR A 221 11.87 -4.27 1.38
N VAL A 222 12.18 -3.67 0.22
CA VAL A 222 13.09 -4.27 -0.77
C VAL A 222 14.50 -4.41 -0.18
N ILE A 223 15.02 -3.37 0.47
CA ILE A 223 16.41 -3.36 0.95
C ILE A 223 16.60 -4.23 2.19
N VAL A 224 15.69 -4.16 3.16
CA VAL A 224 15.67 -5.05 4.33
C VAL A 224 15.43 -6.52 3.91
N GLY A 225 14.87 -6.74 2.72
CA GLY A 225 14.79 -8.06 2.09
C GLY A 225 16.13 -8.79 2.04
N ILE A 226 17.25 -8.08 1.88
CA ILE A 226 18.60 -8.67 1.89
C ILE A 226 18.88 -9.39 3.21
N SER A 227 18.50 -8.81 4.35
CA SER A 227 18.71 -9.47 5.66
C SER A 227 17.90 -10.76 5.79
N ARG A 228 16.71 -10.82 5.18
CA ARG A 228 15.90 -12.05 5.12
C ARG A 228 16.49 -13.07 4.15
N ASP A 229 17.15 -12.61 3.09
CA ASP A 229 17.85 -13.47 2.15
C ASP A 229 19.10 -14.10 2.80
N GLU A 230 19.79 -13.36 3.68
CA GLU A 230 20.85 -13.90 4.56
C GLU A 230 20.27 -14.98 5.49
N GLU A 231 19.23 -14.66 6.26
CA GLU A 231 18.60 -15.61 7.22
C GLU A 231 18.03 -16.88 6.57
N SER A 232 17.70 -16.84 5.27
CA SER A 232 17.13 -17.98 4.54
C SER A 232 18.15 -18.77 3.70
N GLY A 233 19.44 -18.43 3.77
CA GLY A 233 20.53 -19.09 3.01
C GLY A 233 20.55 -18.76 1.51
N ARG A 234 19.60 -17.95 1.01
CA ARG A 234 19.60 -17.47 -0.39
C ARG A 234 20.80 -16.58 -0.67
N GLY A 235 21.14 -15.71 0.28
CA GLY A 235 22.30 -14.82 0.18
C GLY A 235 23.60 -15.59 0.02
N GLU A 236 23.78 -16.69 0.76
CA GLU A 236 24.95 -17.55 0.65
C GLU A 236 25.06 -18.21 -0.72
N THR A 237 23.93 -18.71 -1.24
CA THR A 237 23.88 -19.36 -2.56
C THR A 237 24.32 -18.41 -3.69
N VAL A 238 23.90 -17.14 -3.61
CA VAL A 238 24.29 -16.11 -4.59
C VAL A 238 25.76 -15.69 -4.43
N LEU A 239 26.20 -15.52 -3.18
CA LEU A 239 27.57 -15.07 -2.86
C LEU A 239 28.63 -16.18 -3.00
N ALA A 240 28.21 -17.45 -3.09
CA ALA A 240 29.08 -18.55 -3.49
C ALA A 240 29.51 -18.45 -4.97
N GLY A 241 28.73 -17.73 -5.79
CA GLY A 241 29.13 -17.36 -7.14
C GLY A 241 30.16 -16.22 -7.18
N SER A 242 30.56 -15.81 -8.39
CA SER A 242 31.49 -14.70 -8.60
C SER A 242 30.84 -13.32 -8.44
N VAL A 243 30.12 -13.09 -7.33
CA VAL A 243 29.39 -11.85 -7.04
C VAL A 243 30.00 -11.18 -5.82
N SER A 244 30.39 -9.91 -5.96
CA SER A 244 30.85 -9.14 -4.79
C SER A 244 29.68 -8.75 -3.88
N ARG A 245 29.90 -8.79 -2.56
CA ARG A 245 28.94 -8.28 -1.54
C ARG A 245 28.50 -6.83 -1.83
N TRP A 246 29.41 -6.01 -2.34
CA TRP A 246 29.13 -4.65 -2.79
C TRP A 246 28.09 -4.61 -3.92
N ALA A 247 28.29 -5.41 -4.97
CA ALA A 247 27.34 -5.50 -6.08
C ALA A 247 25.98 -6.04 -5.64
N TRP A 248 25.94 -6.96 -4.68
CA TRP A 248 24.71 -7.47 -4.09
C TRP A 248 23.89 -6.34 -3.44
N LEU A 249 24.47 -5.60 -2.49
CA LEU A 249 23.77 -4.49 -1.83
C LEU A 249 23.35 -3.38 -2.84
N LEU A 250 24.24 -2.98 -3.74
CA LEU A 250 23.93 -1.93 -4.72
C LEU A 250 22.84 -2.36 -5.70
N SER A 251 22.79 -3.64 -6.07
CA SER A 251 21.73 -4.15 -6.93
C SER A 251 20.35 -4.07 -6.26
N ALA A 252 20.27 -4.29 -4.95
CA ALA A 252 19.04 -4.10 -4.18
C ALA A 252 18.64 -2.64 -4.06
N VAL A 253 19.59 -1.73 -3.83
CA VAL A 253 19.31 -0.28 -3.87
C VAL A 253 18.81 0.15 -5.25
N GLY A 254 19.47 -0.30 -6.32
CA GLY A 254 19.04 -0.03 -7.69
C GLY A 254 17.63 -0.56 -7.97
N ALA A 255 17.35 -1.81 -7.57
CA ALA A 255 16.03 -2.43 -7.78
C ALA A 255 14.93 -1.72 -6.96
N ALA A 256 15.24 -1.28 -5.74
CA ALA A 256 14.33 -0.48 -4.93
C ALA A 256 14.01 0.86 -5.59
N LEU A 257 15.00 1.52 -6.20
CA LEU A 257 14.82 2.78 -6.93
C LEU A 257 14.03 2.61 -8.23
N VAL A 258 14.30 1.56 -9.01
CA VAL A 258 13.49 1.25 -10.21
C VAL A 258 12.04 0.99 -9.81
N GLY A 259 11.82 0.21 -8.74
CA GLY A 259 10.47 0.03 -8.19
C GLY A 259 9.85 1.34 -7.72
N ALA A 260 10.61 2.20 -7.05
CA ALA A 260 10.13 3.51 -6.61
C ALA A 260 9.71 4.41 -7.78
N VAL A 261 10.42 4.39 -8.92
CA VAL A 261 10.01 5.10 -10.14
C VAL A 261 8.66 4.59 -10.62
N VAL A 262 8.47 3.27 -10.69
CA VAL A 262 7.19 2.66 -11.10
C VAL A 262 6.07 3.07 -10.13
N LEU A 263 6.31 2.96 -8.83
CA LEU A 263 5.31 3.28 -7.80
C LEU A 263 4.95 4.76 -7.77
N LEU A 264 5.93 5.67 -7.83
CA LEU A 264 5.68 7.11 -7.91
C LEU A 264 4.98 7.49 -9.21
N GLY A 265 5.36 6.88 -10.33
CA GLY A 265 4.68 7.06 -11.61
C GLY A 265 3.21 6.63 -11.54
N CYS A 266 2.93 5.44 -10.99
CA CYS A 266 1.56 4.96 -10.77
C CYS A 266 0.78 5.85 -9.79
N ALA A 267 1.39 6.27 -8.69
CA ALA A 267 0.77 7.16 -7.71
C ALA A 267 0.38 8.51 -8.32
N GLY A 268 1.32 9.15 -9.03
CA GLY A 268 1.11 10.43 -9.70
C GLY A 268 0.15 10.33 -10.87
N LEU A 269 0.19 9.22 -11.63
CA LEU A 269 -0.78 8.93 -12.69
C LEU A 269 -2.18 8.76 -12.11
N GLY A 270 -2.33 8.02 -11.02
CA GLY A 270 -3.60 7.86 -10.32
C GLY A 270 -4.13 9.20 -9.85
N ASN A 271 -3.32 9.96 -9.11
CA ASN A 271 -3.68 11.29 -8.62
C ASN A 271 -4.06 12.24 -9.77
N GLY A 272 -3.27 12.21 -10.83
CA GLY A 272 -3.51 12.90 -12.09
C GLY A 272 -4.83 12.55 -12.76
N LEU A 273 -5.14 11.27 -12.92
CA LEU A 273 -6.40 10.79 -13.51
C LEU A 273 -7.59 11.20 -12.65
N GLY A 274 -7.50 11.02 -11.33
CA GLY A 274 -8.55 11.43 -10.39
C GLY A 274 -8.84 12.92 -10.47
N ALA A 275 -7.82 13.76 -10.41
CA ALA A 275 -7.98 15.22 -10.45
C ALA A 275 -8.34 15.74 -11.86
N GLY A 276 -7.64 15.26 -12.89
CA GLY A 276 -7.81 15.70 -14.27
C GLY A 276 -9.18 15.34 -14.84
N LEU A 277 -9.71 14.13 -14.56
CA LEU A 277 -11.06 13.75 -14.97
C LEU A 277 -12.13 14.51 -14.17
N THR A 278 -11.91 14.72 -12.87
CA THR A 278 -12.88 15.47 -12.04
C THR A 278 -12.82 16.98 -12.27
N LEU A 279 -11.77 17.55 -12.84
CA LEU A 279 -11.71 18.99 -13.13
C LEU A 279 -11.81 19.30 -14.63
N ASN A 280 -11.91 18.28 -15.49
CA ASN A 280 -11.80 18.41 -16.95
C ASN A 280 -10.50 19.10 -17.39
N GLU A 281 -9.41 18.82 -16.68
CA GLU A 281 -8.07 19.38 -16.90
C GLU A 281 -7.06 18.28 -17.24
N PRO A 282 -6.99 17.80 -18.50
CA PRO A 282 -6.16 16.66 -18.86
C PRO A 282 -4.65 16.93 -18.67
N HIS A 283 -4.23 18.19 -18.74
CA HIS A 283 -2.84 18.60 -18.51
C HIS A 283 -2.36 18.30 -17.07
N THR A 284 -3.29 18.24 -16.11
CA THR A 284 -3.01 17.92 -14.70
C THR A 284 -2.53 16.47 -14.53
N ILE A 285 -2.88 15.56 -15.45
CA ILE A 285 -2.47 14.15 -15.39
C ILE A 285 -0.94 14.02 -15.50
N LEU A 286 -0.36 14.55 -16.58
CA LEU A 286 1.09 14.51 -16.81
C LEU A 286 1.84 15.34 -15.77
N ARG A 287 1.27 16.48 -15.37
CA ARG A 287 1.84 17.37 -14.36
C ARG A 287 1.98 16.68 -13.00
N LEU A 288 0.94 16.01 -12.50
CA LEU A 288 0.99 15.29 -11.22
C LEU A 288 1.83 14.02 -11.29
N THR A 289 1.87 13.35 -12.44
CA THR A 289 2.79 12.23 -12.69
C THR A 289 4.24 12.68 -12.59
N GLY A 290 4.60 13.79 -13.26
CA GLY A 290 5.93 14.37 -13.17
C GLY A 290 6.27 14.88 -11.77
N ALA A 291 5.30 15.49 -11.08
CA ALA A 291 5.47 15.94 -9.70
C ALA A 291 5.77 14.79 -8.74
N ALA A 292 5.09 13.64 -8.89
CA ALA A 292 5.38 12.47 -8.07
C ALA A 292 6.80 11.92 -8.31
N LEU A 293 7.29 11.95 -9.55
CA LEU A 293 8.66 11.54 -9.86
C LEU A 293 9.73 12.46 -9.25
N ALA A 294 9.40 13.71 -8.93
CA ALA A 294 10.30 14.62 -8.22
C ALA A 294 10.64 14.13 -6.79
N PHE A 295 9.89 13.17 -6.24
CA PHE A 295 10.18 12.53 -4.95
C PHE A 295 11.23 11.40 -5.05
N LEU A 296 11.74 11.09 -6.24
CA LEU A 296 12.72 10.02 -6.41
C LEU A 296 14.02 10.23 -5.58
N PRO A 297 14.60 11.45 -5.49
CA PRO A 297 15.74 11.69 -4.61
C PRO A 297 15.43 11.45 -3.13
N ALA A 298 14.19 11.75 -2.70
CA ALA A 298 13.76 11.44 -1.34
C ALA A 298 13.73 9.92 -1.10
N MET A 299 13.26 9.14 -2.08
CA MET A 299 13.31 7.67 -2.02
C MET A 299 14.75 7.16 -2.00
N ALA A 300 15.67 7.80 -2.70
CA ALA A 300 17.10 7.45 -2.67
C ALA A 300 17.73 7.68 -1.28
N VAL A 301 17.37 8.75 -0.58
CA VAL A 301 17.83 8.97 0.80
C VAL A 301 17.31 7.87 1.72
N VAL A 302 16.02 7.53 1.64
CA VAL A 302 15.42 6.44 2.44
C VAL A 302 16.08 5.10 2.11
N ALA A 303 16.33 4.84 0.83
CA ALA A 303 17.04 3.65 0.39
C ALA A 303 18.45 3.57 0.99
N ALA A 304 19.19 4.67 0.96
CA ALA A 304 20.53 4.74 1.50
C ALA A 304 20.57 4.49 3.02
N VAL A 305 19.61 5.05 3.77
CA VAL A 305 19.49 4.82 5.23
C VAL A 305 19.16 3.35 5.52
N ALA A 306 18.25 2.74 4.76
CA ALA A 306 17.94 1.32 4.92
C ALA A 306 19.15 0.44 4.58
N ALA A 307 19.89 0.76 3.51
CA ALA A 307 21.09 0.04 3.10
C ALA A 307 22.18 0.14 4.16
N LEU A 308 22.36 1.32 4.76
CA LEU A 308 23.26 1.51 5.90
C LEU A 308 22.83 0.65 7.09
N GLY A 309 21.53 0.60 7.39
CA GLY A 309 20.95 -0.27 8.43
C GLY A 309 21.27 -1.74 8.22
N VAL A 310 21.11 -2.25 6.99
CA VAL A 310 21.49 -3.62 6.63
C VAL A 310 23.00 -3.82 6.78
N ALA A 311 23.82 -2.86 6.33
CA ALA A 311 25.27 -2.92 6.43
C ALA A 311 25.77 -3.07 7.88
N VAL A 312 25.14 -2.38 8.83
CA VAL A 312 25.51 -2.39 10.26
C VAL A 312 24.75 -3.43 11.12
N ARG A 313 24.08 -4.42 10.50
CA ARG A 313 23.27 -5.45 11.20
C ARG A 313 22.10 -4.88 12.00
N ARG A 314 21.55 -3.74 11.59
CA ARG A 314 20.38 -3.09 12.19
C ARG A 314 19.34 -2.74 11.12
N PRO A 315 18.69 -3.75 10.49
CA PRO A 315 17.68 -3.49 9.45
C PRO A 315 16.51 -2.61 9.93
N GLY A 316 16.26 -2.56 11.24
CA GLY A 316 15.28 -1.66 11.86
C GLY A 316 15.52 -0.17 11.60
N LEU A 317 16.75 0.26 11.29
CA LEU A 317 17.04 1.66 10.96
C LEU A 317 16.26 2.15 9.72
N GLY A 318 16.01 1.27 8.74
CA GLY A 318 15.17 1.62 7.59
C GLY A 318 13.73 1.95 8.01
N TRP A 319 13.16 1.15 8.91
CA TRP A 319 11.80 1.38 9.41
C TRP A 319 11.69 2.61 10.32
N LEU A 320 12.76 2.97 11.03
CA LEU A 320 12.82 4.26 11.73
C LEU A 320 12.74 5.43 10.76
N ALA A 321 13.39 5.35 9.59
CA ALA A 321 13.28 6.40 8.57
C ALA A 321 11.83 6.53 8.03
N VAL A 322 11.14 5.41 7.77
CA VAL A 322 9.72 5.42 7.38
C VAL A 322 8.85 6.04 8.48
N THR A 323 9.06 5.61 9.73
CA THR A 323 8.33 6.12 10.90
C THR A 323 8.53 7.62 11.07
N PHE A 324 9.77 8.09 10.86
CA PHE A 324 10.11 9.51 10.90
C PHE A 324 9.41 10.29 9.78
N VAL A 325 9.42 9.80 8.54
CA VAL A 325 8.73 10.44 7.41
C VAL A 325 7.23 10.56 7.67
N ILE A 326 6.57 9.46 8.08
CA ILE A 326 5.13 9.44 8.37
C ILE A 326 4.83 10.33 9.58
N GLY A 327 5.61 10.22 10.66
CA GLY A 327 5.43 11.01 11.86
C GLY A 327 5.60 12.51 11.61
N ALA A 328 6.63 12.92 10.85
CA ALA A 328 6.83 14.31 10.47
C ALA A 328 5.68 14.84 9.61
N LEU A 329 5.16 14.03 8.68
CA LEU A 329 4.09 14.42 7.76
C LEU A 329 2.72 14.55 8.44
N TYR A 330 2.32 13.56 9.25
CA TYR A 330 1.00 13.54 9.88
C TYR A 330 0.97 14.21 11.25
N LEU A 331 2.00 13.97 12.06
CA LEU A 331 2.05 14.42 13.46
C LEU A 331 2.91 15.67 13.64
N GLY A 332 3.68 16.10 12.63
CA GLY A 332 4.61 17.23 12.79
C GLY A 332 3.93 18.51 13.25
N ALA A 333 2.81 18.86 12.61
CA ALA A 333 1.99 20.02 13.02
C ALA A 333 1.29 19.79 14.37
N LEU A 334 0.78 18.57 14.61
CA LEU A 334 0.03 18.21 15.82
C LEU A 334 0.91 18.22 17.08
N LEU A 335 2.12 17.68 16.98
CA LEU A 335 3.14 17.66 18.04
C LEU A 335 3.92 18.98 18.14
N ARG A 336 3.63 19.96 17.27
CA ARG A 336 4.34 21.25 17.16
C ARG A 336 5.86 21.07 17.07
N LEU A 337 6.30 20.11 16.26
CA LEU A 337 7.72 19.82 16.09
C LEU A 337 8.44 21.05 15.53
N PRO A 338 9.72 21.26 15.91
CA PRO A 338 10.49 22.37 15.38
C PRO A 338 10.68 22.21 13.87
N ARG A 339 10.65 23.33 13.13
CA ARG A 339 10.65 23.32 11.66
C ARG A 339 11.81 22.54 11.07
N TRP A 340 13.01 22.67 11.64
CA TRP A 340 14.21 21.96 11.18
C TRP A 340 14.04 20.44 11.19
N LEU A 341 13.20 19.89 12.07
CA LEU A 341 12.95 18.46 12.18
C LEU A 341 11.96 18.00 11.10
N ILE A 342 10.88 18.76 10.85
CA ILE A 342 9.96 18.49 9.74
C ILE A 342 10.72 18.57 8.41
N ASP A 343 11.55 19.59 8.29
CA ASP A 343 12.45 19.85 7.18
C ASP A 343 13.61 18.84 7.05
N ALA A 344 13.86 17.99 8.04
CA ALA A 344 14.83 16.90 7.89
C ALA A 344 14.24 15.72 7.11
N SER A 345 12.90 15.64 7.01
CA SER A 345 12.22 14.62 6.21
C SER A 345 12.43 14.88 4.71
N PRO A 346 13.03 13.93 3.96
CA PRO A 346 13.23 14.08 2.51
C PRO A 346 11.91 14.27 1.74
N VAL A 347 10.82 13.66 2.22
CA VAL A 347 9.48 13.78 1.62
C VAL A 347 8.90 15.16 1.91
N SER A 348 8.99 15.65 3.15
CA SER A 348 8.44 16.96 3.52
C SER A 348 9.20 18.13 2.88
N ARG A 349 10.51 17.97 2.62
CA ARG A 349 11.32 18.92 1.85
C ARG A 349 10.96 19.01 0.37
N THR A 350 10.34 17.97 -0.18
CA THR A 350 9.93 17.93 -1.58
C THR A 350 8.52 18.48 -1.68
N THR A 351 8.36 19.62 -2.37
CA THR A 351 7.11 20.38 -2.45
C THR A 351 6.52 20.42 -3.87
N ALA A 352 6.82 19.41 -4.70
CA ALA A 352 6.23 19.30 -6.04
C ALA A 352 4.72 18.97 -5.96
N PRO A 353 3.84 19.57 -6.80
CA PRO A 353 4.15 20.47 -7.91
C PRO A 353 4.31 21.96 -7.53
N SER A 354 4.01 22.37 -6.29
CA SER A 354 4.00 23.79 -5.91
C SER A 354 5.34 24.50 -6.09
N SER A 355 6.44 23.82 -5.75
CA SER A 355 7.80 24.31 -6.05
C SER A 355 8.76 23.14 -6.18
N ILE A 356 9.63 23.20 -7.20
CA ILE A 356 10.67 22.20 -7.44
C ILE A 356 12.02 22.87 -7.26
N SER A 357 12.64 22.64 -6.10
CA SER A 357 14.00 23.14 -5.83
C SER A 357 15.04 22.17 -6.37
N VAL A 358 15.65 22.50 -7.50
CA VAL A 358 16.73 21.70 -8.11
C VAL A 358 17.89 21.51 -7.13
N ALA A 359 18.22 22.54 -6.34
CA ALA A 359 19.24 22.46 -5.30
C ALA A 359 18.90 21.43 -4.23
N ALA A 360 17.66 21.39 -3.74
CA ALA A 360 17.23 20.40 -2.75
C ALA A 360 17.30 18.98 -3.31
N LEU A 361 16.83 18.77 -4.55
CA LEU A 361 16.91 17.47 -5.23
C LEU A 361 18.37 17.01 -5.42
N ALA A 362 19.26 17.93 -5.83
CA ALA A 362 20.68 17.64 -5.99
C ALA A 362 21.34 17.27 -4.66
N VAL A 363 21.10 18.04 -3.59
CA VAL A 363 21.62 17.76 -2.25
C VAL A 363 21.15 16.40 -1.75
N MET A 364 19.85 16.07 -1.87
CA MET A 364 19.32 14.75 -1.50
C MET A 364 19.98 13.62 -2.27
N THR A 365 20.21 13.82 -3.58
CA THR A 365 20.87 12.82 -4.42
C THR A 365 22.32 12.60 -3.99
N LEU A 366 23.07 13.68 -3.73
CA LEU A 366 24.45 13.61 -3.23
C LEU A 366 24.53 12.90 -1.88
N ILE A 367 23.63 13.22 -0.94
CA ILE A 367 23.54 12.56 0.37
C ILE A 367 23.24 11.07 0.19
N ALA A 368 22.26 10.73 -0.66
CA ALA A 368 21.89 9.34 -0.93
C ALA A 368 23.06 8.54 -1.51
N VAL A 369 23.79 9.11 -2.48
CA VAL A 369 24.97 8.49 -3.08
C VAL A 369 26.07 8.29 -2.05
N GLY A 370 26.38 9.31 -1.24
CA GLY A 370 27.38 9.24 -0.17
C GLY A 370 27.08 8.14 0.86
N ILE A 371 25.86 8.12 1.40
CA ILE A 371 25.44 7.11 2.39
C ILE A 371 25.43 5.70 1.77
N THR A 372 24.97 5.56 0.52
CA THR A 372 24.94 4.26 -0.17
C THR A 372 26.36 3.72 -0.40
N MET A 373 27.32 4.59 -0.76
CA MET A 373 28.72 4.18 -0.90
C MET A 373 29.32 3.73 0.43
N ILE A 374 29.02 4.43 1.52
CA ILE A 374 29.46 4.04 2.88
C ILE A 374 28.84 2.68 3.25
N ALA A 375 27.54 2.51 3.01
CA ALA A 375 26.83 1.26 3.28
C ALA A 375 27.42 0.08 2.52
N GLY A 376 27.69 0.23 1.22
CA GLY A 376 28.37 -0.78 0.42
C GLY A 376 29.75 -1.15 0.97
N TRP A 377 30.50 -0.16 1.46
CA TRP A 377 31.88 -0.38 1.89
C TRP A 377 31.91 -1.16 3.20
N LEU A 378 31.01 -0.81 4.11
CA LEU A 378 30.78 -1.53 5.36
C LEU A 378 30.30 -2.96 5.08
N TYR A 379 29.33 -3.12 4.19
CA TYR A 379 28.78 -4.44 3.85
C TYR A 379 29.82 -5.35 3.18
N ARG A 380 30.73 -4.80 2.37
CA ARG A 380 31.86 -5.56 1.80
C ARG A 380 32.82 -6.11 2.85
N ARG A 381 33.07 -5.36 3.93
CA ARG A 381 34.01 -5.74 4.99
C ARG A 381 33.40 -6.66 6.06
N ARG A 382 32.07 -6.80 6.08
CA ARG A 382 31.33 -7.58 7.06
C ARG A 382 31.15 -9.01 6.57
N ASP A 383 31.28 -9.99 7.46
CA ASP A 383 30.90 -11.38 7.20
C ASP A 383 29.39 -11.58 7.11
N VAL A 384 29.02 -12.43 6.14
CA VAL A 384 27.67 -12.98 5.97
C VAL A 384 27.41 -13.91 7.16
N VAL A 385 26.18 -13.86 7.67
CA VAL A 385 25.75 -14.63 8.85
C VAL A 385 25.23 -15.98 8.41
#